data_AF-A0A7C3CUU5-F1
#
_entry.id   AF-A0A7C3CUU5-F1
#
_cell.length_a   1.000
_cell.length_b   1.000
_cell.length_c   1.000
_cell.angle_alpha   90.00
_cell.angle_beta   90.00
_cell.angle_gamma   90.00
#
_symmetry.space_group_name_H-M   'P 1'
#
loop_
_entity.id
_entity.type
_entity.pdbx_description
1 polymer ?
#
loop_
_entity_poly.entity_id
_entity_poly.type
_entity_poly.pdbx_seq_one_letter_code
_entity_poly.pdbx_strand_id
1 'polypeptide(L)' 'QGIVQALSVLPPPVGRDVDEIIRQIQALQHIEATQGAEATPANWEPGQATLKPGPDLVGKVWKEWKP' A
#
# COMPACT_ATOMS: atom_id res chain seq x y z
N GLN A 1 8.74 10.39 11.12
CA GLN A 1 9.99 9.67 10.82
C GLN A 1 10.43 8.84 12.03
N GLY A 2 11.01 7.65 11.84
CA GLY A 2 11.46 6.76 12.92
C GLY A 2 10.40 5.81 13.49
N ILE A 3 9.22 5.72 12.87
CA ILE A 3 8.15 4.78 13.25
C ILE A 3 8.18 3.61 12.26
N VAL A 4 8.17 2.39 12.78
CA VAL A 4 8.08 1.17 11.95
C VAL A 4 6.70 1.10 11.31
N GLN A 5 6.66 1.04 9.97
CA GLN A 5 5.41 0.99 9.19
C GLN A 5 5.13 -0.40 8.60
N ALA A 6 6.16 -1.21 8.42
CA ALA A 6 6.05 -2.55 7.84
C ALA A 6 7.09 -3.49 8.46
N LEU A 7 6.72 -4.77 8.57
CA LEU A 7 7.57 -5.86 9.04
C LEU A 7 7.28 -7.10 8.18
N SER A 8 8.33 -7.78 7.72
CA SER A 8 8.22 -9.07 7.03
C SER A 8 9.11 -10.10 7.72
N VAL A 9 8.53 -11.24 8.10
CA VAL A 9 9.20 -12.33 8.80
C VAL A 9 8.92 -13.62 8.04
N LEU A 10 9.98 -14.28 7.59
CA LEU A 10 9.93 -15.54 6.85
C LEU A 10 10.84 -16.57 7.54
N PRO A 11 10.51 -17.87 7.48
CA PRO A 11 11.38 -18.91 8.00
C PRO A 11 12.64 -19.06 7.11
N PRO A 12 13.74 -19.65 7.62
CA PRO A 12 15.00 -19.76 6.88
C PRO A 12 14.94 -20.30 5.44
N PRO A 13 14.08 -21.29 5.08
CA PRO A 13 14.07 -21.83 3.72
C PRO A 13 13.29 -20.95 2.72
N VAL A 14 12.63 -19.88 3.15
CA VAL A 14 11.78 -19.04 2.28
C VAL A 14 12.47 -17.70 2.01
N GLY A 15 12.79 -17.46 0.74
CA GLY A 15 13.33 -16.18 0.28
C GLY A 15 12.29 -15.06 0.35
N ARG A 16 12.78 -13.83 0.53
CA ARG A 16 11.96 -12.61 0.41
C ARG A 16 11.84 -12.22 -1.06
N ASP A 17 10.74 -11.56 -1.38
CA ASP A 17 10.56 -10.89 -2.66
C ASP A 17 11.08 -9.45 -2.55
N VAL A 18 12.07 -9.12 -3.39
CA VAL A 18 12.69 -7.78 -3.40
C VAL A 18 11.74 -6.76 -4.03
N ASP A 19 11.00 -7.15 -5.05
CA ASP A 19 10.10 -6.25 -5.77
C ASP A 19 8.94 -5.85 -4.85
N GLU A 20 8.43 -6.77 -4.04
CA GLU A 20 7.41 -6.46 -3.03
C GLU A 20 7.92 -5.51 -1.94
N ILE A 21 9.18 -5.67 -1.51
CA ILE A 21 9.78 -4.74 -0.53
C ILE A 21 9.88 -3.32 -1.13
N ILE A 22 10.33 -3.21 -2.39
CA ILE A 22 10.42 -1.92 -3.09
C ILE A 22 9.02 -1.30 -3.26
N ARG A 23 8.03 -2.10 -3.67
CA ARG A 23 6.64 -1.67 -3.83
C ARG A 23 6.06 -1.14 -2.52
N GLN A 24 6.31 -1.81 -1.39
CA GLN A 24 5.89 -1.35 -0.06
C GLN A 24 6.55 -0.01 0.31
N ILE A 25 7.85 0.16 0.04
CA ILE A 25 8.55 1.43 0.31
C ILE A 25 7.92 2.57 -0.51
N GLN A 26 7.67 2.34 -1.80
CA GLN A 26 7.04 3.34 -2.67
C GLN A 26 5.62 3.69 -2.23
N ALA A 27 4.83 2.70 -1.82
CA ALA A 27 3.48 2.91 -1.29
C ALA A 27 3.50 3.75 0.00
N LEU A 28 4.43 3.46 0.92
CA LEU A 28 4.58 4.23 2.15
C LEU A 28 5.04 5.68 1.88
N GLN A 29 5.95 5.88 0.93
CA GLN A 29 6.36 7.20 0.50
C GLN A 29 5.21 8.00 -0.13
N HIS A 30 4.35 7.34 -0.92
CA HIS A 30 3.15 7.95 -1.49
C HIS A 30 2.14 8.37 -0.41
N ILE A 31 1.89 7.51 0.58
CA ILE A 31 0.99 7.82 1.70
C ILE A 31 1.52 9.01 2.51
N GLU A 32 2.82 9.04 2.81
CA GLU A 32 3.45 10.17 3.51
C GLU A 32 3.35 11.46 2.68
N ALA A 33 3.63 11.40 1.37
CA ALA A 33 3.56 12.56 0.47
C ALA A 33 2.13 13.11 0.35
N THR A 34 1.11 12.25 0.42
CA THR A 34 -0.31 12.64 0.43
C THR A 34 -0.84 12.92 1.83
N GLN A 35 0.02 12.86 2.86
CA GLN A 35 -0.34 13.03 4.27
C GLN A 35 -1.50 12.13 4.71
N GLY A 36 -1.59 10.92 4.15
CA GLY A 36 -2.66 9.95 4.43
C GLY A 36 -4.01 10.27 3.78
N ALA A 37 -4.08 11.25 2.87
CA ALA A 37 -5.31 11.55 2.12
C ALA A 37 -5.65 10.48 1.08
N GLU A 38 -4.66 9.67 0.68
CA GLU A 38 -4.82 8.57 -0.25
C GLU A 38 -4.41 7.23 0.36
N ALA A 39 -4.98 6.15 -0.17
CA ALA A 39 -4.67 4.78 0.17
C ALA A 39 -4.21 4.01 -1.08
N THR A 40 -3.21 3.16 -0.89
CA THR A 40 -2.68 2.24 -1.92
C THR A 40 -3.30 0.85 -1.71
N PRO A 41 -4.25 0.44 -2.57
CA PRO A 41 -4.95 -0.84 -2.43
C PRO A 41 -4.06 -2.05 -2.74
N ALA A 42 -4.62 -3.27 -2.61
CA ALA A 42 -3.89 -4.51 -2.90
C ALA A 42 -3.34 -4.51 -4.34
N ASN A 43 -2.10 -4.98 -4.50
CA ASN A 43 -1.35 -4.99 -5.77
C ASN A 43 -1.09 -3.61 -6.39
N TRP A 44 -1.27 -2.52 -5.61
CA TRP A 44 -0.95 -1.19 -6.11
C TRP A 44 0.53 -1.03 -6.46
N GLU A 45 0.80 -0.44 -7.62
CA GLU A 45 2.13 -0.07 -8.12
C GLU A 45 2.18 1.42 -8.48
N PRO A 46 3.38 2.04 -8.50
CA PRO A 46 3.53 3.44 -8.91
C PRO A 46 2.89 3.72 -10.27
N GLY A 47 2.07 4.77 -10.33
CA GLY A 47 1.32 5.16 -11.53
C GLY A 47 -0.08 4.57 -11.63
N GLN A 48 -0.43 3.58 -10.80
CA GLN A 48 -1.81 3.11 -10.68
C GLN A 48 -2.67 4.06 -9.85
N ALA A 49 -3.99 4.00 -10.07
CA ALA A 49 -4.95 4.79 -9.31
C ALA A 49 -4.91 4.43 -7.82
N THR A 50 -5.04 5.45 -6.97
CA THR A 50 -5.20 5.31 -5.53
C THR A 50 -6.65 5.49 -5.12
N LEU A 51 -6.95 5.20 -3.86
CA LEU A 51 -8.27 5.44 -3.28
C LEU A 51 -8.22 6.64 -2.35
N LYS A 52 -9.31 7.39 -2.25
CA LYS A 52 -9.47 8.46 -1.26
C LYS A 52 -10.38 7.96 -0.14
N PRO A 53 -9.84 7.63 1.04
CA PRO A 53 -10.65 7.09 2.13
C PRO A 53 -11.71 8.10 2.59
N GLY A 54 -12.94 7.62 2.78
CA GLY A 54 -14.04 8.43 3.29
C GLY A 54 -15.25 7.58 3.69
N PRO A 55 -16.19 8.11 4.48
CA PRO A 55 -17.38 7.37 4.93
C PRO A 55 -18.19 6.77 3.78
N ASP A 56 -18.23 7.45 2.63
CA ASP A 56 -19.00 7.01 1.47
C ASP A 56 -18.46 5.74 0.80
N LEU A 57 -17.16 5.47 0.98
CA LEU A 57 -16.45 4.33 0.41
C LEU A 57 -16.63 3.04 1.23
N VAL A 58 -17.10 3.15 2.48
CA VAL A 58 -17.29 2.00 3.38
C VAL A 58 -18.26 0.99 2.74
N GLY A 59 -17.79 -0.24 2.54
CA GLY A 59 -18.54 -1.31 1.87
C GLY A 59 -18.71 -1.16 0.35
N LYS A 60 -18.12 -0.12 -0.25
CA LYS A 60 -18.26 0.20 -1.69
C LYS A 60 -16.94 0.28 -2.45
N VAL A 61 -15.82 -0.07 -1.83
CA VAL A 61 -14.46 -0.05 -2.43
C VAL A 61 -14.42 -0.70 -3.81
N TRP A 62 -15.13 -1.82 -4.01
CA TRP A 62 -15.21 -2.56 -5.28
C TRP A 62 -15.78 -1.75 -6.46
N LYS A 63 -16.46 -0.63 -6.20
CA LYS A 63 -16.96 0.26 -7.25
C LYS A 63 -15.85 1.12 -7.85
N GLU A 64 -14.85 1.46 -7.05
CA GLU A 64 -13.75 2.35 -7.42
C GLU A 64 -12.46 1.56 -7.71
N TRP A 65 -12.21 0.49 -6.97
CA TRP A 65 -11.06 -0.39 -7.17
C TRP A 65 -11.44 -1.63 -7.98
N LYS A 66 -10.86 -1.75 -9.17
CA LYS A 66 -10.92 -2.94 -10.02
C LYS A 66 -9.49 -3.39 -10.30
N PRO A 67 -8.98 -4.39 -9.55
CA PRO A 67 -7.62 -4.88 -9.69
C PRO A 67 -7.38 -5.57 -11.04
#